data_AF-A0A7J8YLP0-F1
#
_entry.id   AF-A0A7J8YLP0-F1
#
_cell.length_a   1.000
_cell.length_b   1.000
_cell.length_c   1.000
_cell.angle_alpha   90.00
_cell.angle_beta   90.00
_cell.angle_gamma   90.00
#
_symmetry.space_group_name_H-M   'P 1'
#
loop_
_entity.id
_entity.type
_entity.pdbx_description
1 polymer ?
#
loop_
_entity_poly.entity_id
_entity_poly.type
_entity_poly.pdbx_seq_one_letter_code
_entity_poly.pdbx_strand_id
1 'polypeptide(L)'
;MVRVQQLSELEEVIDYCTLPVGNPVAEGRRALIRNMWTERIQGAKRNVEVWQVLLAVRALVLPPTEDIETWLKFASLCRKNGRISQARSTLIKLLQYDPEASPENVRYHGPPQVMLAYLKYQWSLGDDHKRKEAFSRLQNLAREFSISLNIQSIASTASMSGTNANVPLLARVYHKLGAWQWSLSPGLDDDSIQEILTAFRNATQCATKWAKAWHAWALFNTAVMSHYTLRGFPIIASQFVVAAVTGYFHSIACAANTKGVNDSLQDILRLLTLWFNHGATSEVQMALQIGFSHVNINTWLVVLPQIIARIHSNNHAVRELIQSLLVRIGQSHPQDERIGCNTTMSLCENGEFWFFYGSISREDAALMYPLLVACKSISNLRKAAAQEVVDKVRQHSGVLVDQAQLVSKELIRVAILWHESWHEALEEASRLYFGEHNIEGMLKVLEPLHEMLEEGAMRDNTTIKERAFIEAYHHDLSQAYECCMKYKRTGKDAELTQSVSPELVECRDLELAVPGTYRAGKLNGFLTWMSWDKSKSAN
;
A
#
# COMPACT_ATOMS: atom_id res chain seq x y z
N MET A 1 18.22 23.70 26.18
CA MET A 1 17.83 24.30 24.88
C MET A 1 16.63 25.25 25.00
N VAL A 2 15.46 24.82 25.50
CA VAL A 2 14.25 25.68 25.57
C VAL A 2 14.44 26.94 26.42
N ARG A 3 15.14 26.86 27.56
CA ARG A 3 15.43 28.04 28.41
C ARG A 3 16.35 29.07 27.73
N VAL A 4 17.34 28.61 26.96
CA VAL A 4 18.23 29.49 26.18
C VAL A 4 17.42 30.21 25.10
N GLN A 5 16.49 29.50 24.46
CA GLN A 5 15.57 30.10 23.49
C GLN A 5 14.68 31.18 24.10
N GLN A 6 14.20 30.99 25.34
CA GLN A 6 13.39 31.98 26.05
C GLN A 6 14.19 33.24 26.38
N LEU A 7 15.44 33.11 26.81
CA LEU A 7 16.30 34.26 27.08
C LEU A 7 16.55 35.08 25.82
N SER A 8 16.85 34.41 24.70
CA SER A 8 16.99 35.08 23.40
C SER A 8 15.70 35.78 22.95
N GLU A 9 14.52 35.16 23.13
CA GLU A 9 13.25 35.84 22.82
C GLU A 9 12.96 37.02 23.76
N LEU A 10 13.39 36.98 25.02
CA LEU A 10 13.27 38.11 25.94
C LEU A 10 14.15 39.29 25.52
N GLU A 11 15.38 39.04 25.07
CA GLU A 11 16.24 40.09 24.50
C GLU A 11 15.61 40.73 23.25
N GLU A 12 15.03 39.90 22.37
CA GLU A 12 14.29 40.38 21.19
C GLU A 12 13.02 41.17 21.56
N VAL A 13 12.33 40.81 22.65
CA VAL A 13 11.19 41.58 23.18
C VAL A 13 11.65 42.95 23.69
N ILE A 14 12.78 43.03 24.39
CA ILE A 14 13.35 44.31 24.84
C ILE A 14 13.68 45.18 23.63
N ASP A 15 14.38 44.63 22.63
CA ASP A 15 14.68 45.34 21.38
C ASP A 15 13.39 45.85 20.74
N TYR A 16 12.38 44.99 20.58
CA TYR A 16 11.08 45.34 20.00
C TYR A 16 10.40 46.53 20.70
N CYS A 17 10.40 46.55 22.04
CA CYS A 17 9.82 47.61 22.85
C CYS A 17 10.60 48.93 22.77
N THR A 18 11.93 48.88 22.61
CA THR A 18 12.80 50.07 22.59
C THR A 18 12.81 50.79 21.24
N LEU A 19 12.31 50.16 20.18
CA LEU A 19 12.26 50.75 18.85
C LEU A 19 11.29 51.95 18.78
N PRO A 20 11.63 53.05 18.08
CA PRO A 20 10.76 54.21 17.94
C PRO A 20 9.46 53.90 17.17
N VAL A 21 8.32 54.44 17.62
CA VAL A 21 7.03 54.30 16.92
C VAL A 21 6.97 55.31 15.76
N GLY A 22 6.37 54.93 14.63
CA GLY A 22 6.18 55.82 13.47
C GLY A 22 7.41 55.96 12.55
N ASN A 23 8.53 55.30 12.84
CA ASN A 23 9.70 55.24 11.97
C ASN A 23 9.63 54.01 11.03
N PRO A 24 9.67 54.17 9.69
CA PRO A 24 9.59 53.05 8.74
C PRO A 24 10.69 51.99 8.90
N VAL A 25 11.91 52.39 9.26
CA VAL A 25 13.04 51.47 9.48
C VAL A 25 12.83 50.64 10.75
N ALA A 26 12.33 51.29 11.81
CA ALA A 26 11.98 50.61 13.06
C ALA A 26 10.82 49.61 12.84
N GLU A 27 9.84 49.97 12.02
CA GLU A 27 8.73 49.07 11.68
C GLU A 27 9.18 47.87 10.84
N GLY A 28 10.13 48.09 9.91
CA GLY A 28 10.79 47.00 9.19
C GLY A 28 11.51 46.03 10.14
N ARG A 29 12.19 46.54 11.17
CA ARG A 29 12.83 45.69 12.20
C ARG A 29 11.80 44.93 13.05
N ARG A 30 10.70 45.56 13.44
CA ARG A 30 9.58 44.86 14.12
C ARG A 30 8.99 43.74 13.26
N ALA A 31 8.84 43.95 11.95
CA ALA A 31 8.38 42.93 11.03
C ALA A 31 9.37 41.76 10.90
N LEU A 32 10.68 42.06 10.84
CA LEU A 32 11.72 41.04 10.83
C LEU A 32 11.70 40.17 12.10
N ILE A 33 11.61 40.79 13.29
CA ILE A 33 11.52 40.07 14.57
C ILE A 33 10.27 39.16 14.58
N ARG A 34 9.11 39.67 14.14
CA ARG A 34 7.88 38.87 14.00
C ARG A 34 8.09 37.66 13.08
N ASN A 35 8.70 37.84 11.92
CA ASN A 35 8.99 36.75 10.98
C ASN A 35 9.93 35.71 11.59
N MET A 36 11.00 36.14 12.27
CA MET A 36 11.92 35.24 12.98
C MET A 36 11.20 34.42 14.05
N TRP A 37 10.34 35.05 14.85
CA TRP A 37 9.50 34.36 15.83
C TRP A 37 8.57 33.32 15.20
N THR A 38 7.97 33.65 14.06
CA THR A 38 7.08 32.77 13.31
C THR A 38 7.81 31.56 12.73
N GLU A 39 8.99 31.73 12.14
CA GLU A 39 9.80 30.61 11.63
C GLU A 39 10.26 29.71 12.77
N ARG A 40 10.74 30.32 13.85
CA ARG A 40 11.29 29.60 14.99
C ARG A 40 10.26 28.73 15.69
N ILE A 41 9.03 29.23 15.88
CA ILE A 41 7.97 28.43 16.51
C ILE A 41 7.47 27.30 15.59
N GLN A 42 7.58 27.45 14.27
CA GLN A 42 7.28 26.37 13.33
C GLN A 42 8.29 25.22 13.40
N GLY A 43 9.57 25.54 13.64
CA GLY A 43 10.63 24.56 13.88
C GLY A 43 10.65 23.96 15.30
N ALA A 44 9.96 24.58 16.26
CA ALA A 44 9.92 24.11 17.63
C ALA A 44 9.16 22.78 17.78
N LYS A 45 9.58 21.97 18.77
CA LYS A 45 8.89 20.71 19.12
C LYS A 45 7.41 21.00 19.39
N ARG A 46 6.51 20.20 18.79
CA ARG A 46 5.05 20.28 18.96
C ARG A 46 4.60 19.82 20.36
N ASN A 47 5.02 20.55 21.38
CA ASN A 47 4.67 20.31 22.78
C ASN A 47 4.00 21.57 23.35
N VAL A 48 2.88 21.39 24.07
CA VAL A 48 2.08 22.48 24.65
C VAL A 48 2.90 23.34 25.60
N GLU A 49 3.72 22.75 26.49
CA GLU A 49 4.50 23.48 27.49
C GLU A 49 5.57 24.35 26.83
N VAL A 50 6.24 23.83 25.79
CA VAL A 50 7.25 24.58 25.04
C VAL A 50 6.62 25.79 24.36
N TRP A 51 5.50 25.59 23.65
CA TRP A 51 4.79 26.67 22.98
C TRP A 51 4.22 27.68 23.95
N GLN A 52 3.66 27.23 25.08
CA GLN A 52 3.08 28.10 26.09
C GLN A 52 4.11 29.09 26.64
N VAL A 53 5.32 28.62 26.98
CA VAL A 53 6.32 29.53 27.56
C VAL A 53 6.88 30.50 26.52
N LEU A 54 7.12 30.07 25.28
CA LEU A 54 7.57 30.97 24.21
C LEU A 54 6.50 32.03 23.89
N LEU A 55 5.24 31.63 23.78
CA LEU A 55 4.14 32.56 23.51
C LEU A 55 3.86 33.50 24.68
N ALA A 56 4.09 33.08 25.92
CA ALA A 56 3.98 33.96 27.08
C ALA A 56 5.00 35.11 27.03
N VAL A 57 6.22 34.85 26.55
CA VAL A 57 7.25 35.90 26.36
C VAL A 57 6.81 36.88 25.26
N ARG A 58 6.37 36.37 24.11
CA ARG A 58 5.93 37.21 22.98
C ARG A 58 4.69 38.04 23.31
N ALA A 59 3.79 37.51 24.13
CA ALA A 59 2.58 38.19 24.58
C ALA A 59 2.84 39.47 25.40
N LEU A 60 4.07 39.67 25.88
CA LEU A 60 4.45 40.89 26.61
C LEU A 60 4.42 42.13 25.71
N VAL A 61 4.62 41.96 24.40
CA VAL A 61 4.71 43.07 23.44
C VAL A 61 3.73 42.95 22.27
N LEU A 62 3.31 41.72 21.95
CA LEU A 62 2.38 41.47 20.85
C LEU A 62 1.10 40.81 21.39
N PRO A 63 -0.05 41.51 21.42
CA PRO A 63 -1.28 40.91 21.89
C PRO A 63 -1.71 39.75 20.99
N PRO A 64 -2.40 38.72 21.52
CA PRO A 64 -2.81 37.56 20.73
C PRO A 64 -3.66 37.88 19.50
N THR A 65 -4.36 39.02 19.50
CA THR A 65 -5.17 39.53 18.40
C THR A 65 -4.37 39.98 17.19
N GLU A 66 -3.07 40.27 17.34
CA GLU A 66 -2.17 40.65 16.25
C GLU A 66 -1.43 39.45 15.64
N ASP A 67 -1.36 38.30 16.34
CA ASP A 67 -0.75 37.04 15.86
C ASP A 67 -1.74 35.87 15.91
N ILE A 68 -2.92 36.07 15.30
CA ILE A 68 -4.02 35.12 15.33
C ILE A 68 -3.58 33.72 14.87
N GLU A 69 -2.77 33.63 13.82
CA GLU A 69 -2.39 32.33 13.23
C GLU A 69 -1.58 31.45 14.18
N THR A 70 -0.61 32.03 14.90
CA THR A 70 0.25 31.28 15.82
C THR A 70 -0.55 30.84 17.04
N TRP A 71 -1.37 31.71 17.59
CA TRP A 71 -2.26 31.38 18.71
C TRP A 71 -3.34 30.36 18.33
N LEU A 72 -3.81 30.35 17.07
CA LEU A 72 -4.69 29.29 16.56
C LEU A 72 -3.99 27.94 16.43
N LYS A 73 -2.72 27.92 16.01
CA LYS A 73 -1.90 26.69 16.01
C LYS A 73 -1.72 26.16 17.44
N PHE A 74 -1.47 27.04 18.40
CA PHE A 74 -1.38 26.71 19.83
C PHE A 74 -2.70 26.15 20.38
N ALA A 75 -3.82 26.83 20.15
CA ALA A 75 -5.14 26.35 20.57
C ALA A 75 -5.46 24.97 19.96
N SER A 76 -5.08 24.74 18.70
CA SER A 76 -5.20 23.42 18.05
C SER A 76 -4.35 22.36 18.73
N LEU A 77 -3.12 22.70 19.13
CA LEU A 77 -2.19 21.82 19.83
C LEU A 77 -2.73 21.46 21.23
N CYS A 78 -3.22 22.44 22.00
CA CYS A 78 -3.86 22.21 23.29
C CYS A 78 -5.05 21.25 23.16
N ARG A 79 -5.94 21.51 22.20
CA ARG A 79 -7.13 20.67 21.95
C ARG A 79 -6.76 19.23 21.58
N LYS A 80 -5.74 19.03 20.74
CA LYS A 80 -5.29 17.69 20.33
C LYS A 80 -4.60 16.91 21.44
N ASN A 81 -3.98 17.59 22.41
CA ASN A 81 -3.34 16.97 23.57
C ASN A 81 -4.29 16.89 24.80
N GLY A 82 -5.60 17.08 24.63
CA GLY A 82 -6.58 17.00 25.72
C GLY A 82 -6.57 18.16 26.71
N ARG A 83 -5.76 19.21 26.50
CA ARG A 83 -5.72 20.43 27.33
C ARG A 83 -6.85 21.38 26.95
N ILE A 84 -8.10 20.94 27.13
CA ILE A 84 -9.32 21.60 26.64
C ILE A 84 -9.53 22.99 27.26
N SER A 85 -9.22 23.17 28.55
CA SER A 85 -9.33 24.46 29.25
C SER A 85 -8.39 25.54 28.67
N GLN A 86 -7.14 25.17 28.37
CA GLN A 86 -6.17 26.06 27.74
C GLN A 86 -6.57 26.43 26.31
N ALA A 87 -7.13 25.48 25.56
CA ALA A 87 -7.68 25.75 24.23
C ALA A 87 -8.85 26.75 24.30
N ARG A 88 -9.80 26.54 25.21
CA ARG A 88 -10.93 27.47 25.45
C ARG A 88 -10.44 28.87 25.80
N SER A 89 -9.56 28.98 26.80
CA SER A 89 -9.01 30.26 27.27
C SER A 89 -8.32 31.02 26.13
N THR A 90 -7.53 30.33 25.31
CA THR A 90 -6.86 30.93 24.15
C THR A 90 -7.86 31.43 23.12
N LEU A 91 -8.88 30.64 22.79
CA LEU A 91 -9.87 31.00 21.77
C LEU A 91 -10.76 32.17 22.21
N ILE A 92 -11.14 32.23 23.49
CA ILE A 92 -11.88 33.36 24.06
C ILE A 92 -11.04 34.63 24.03
N LYS A 93 -9.74 34.56 24.37
CA LYS A 93 -8.82 35.69 24.24
C LYS A 93 -8.74 36.21 22.80
N LEU A 94 -8.79 35.32 21.81
CA LEU A 94 -8.79 35.70 20.40
C LEU A 94 -10.13 36.26 19.91
N LEU A 95 -11.25 35.75 20.42
CA LEU A 95 -12.60 36.27 20.11
C LEU A 95 -12.91 37.58 20.84
N GLN A 96 -12.23 37.84 21.96
CA GLN A 96 -12.44 38.98 22.87
C GLN A 96 -13.79 38.98 23.62
N TYR A 97 -14.55 37.89 23.55
CA TYR A 97 -15.74 37.64 24.35
C TYR A 97 -15.96 36.14 24.53
N ASP A 98 -16.80 35.75 25.49
CA ASP A 98 -17.17 34.35 25.74
C ASP A 98 -18.52 34.02 25.08
N PRO A 99 -18.55 33.20 24.02
CA PRO A 99 -19.79 32.84 23.35
C PRO A 99 -20.72 31.92 24.15
N GLU A 100 -20.24 31.24 25.19
CA GLU A 100 -21.08 30.44 26.09
C GLU A 100 -21.77 31.32 27.15
N ALA A 101 -21.23 32.51 27.43
CA ALA A 101 -21.79 33.46 28.40
C ALA A 101 -22.68 34.53 27.75
N SER A 102 -22.60 34.69 26.42
CA SER A 102 -23.44 35.64 25.68
C SER A 102 -24.88 35.14 25.52
N PRO A 103 -25.91 36.02 25.55
CA PRO A 103 -27.29 35.64 25.27
C PRO A 103 -27.43 34.93 23.91
N GLU A 104 -28.34 33.96 23.79
CA GLU A 104 -28.55 33.14 22.58
C GLU A 104 -28.78 33.96 21.29
N ASN A 105 -29.25 35.20 21.44
CA ASN A 105 -29.55 36.12 20.34
C ASN A 105 -28.34 36.90 19.80
N VAL A 106 -27.16 36.80 20.42
CA VAL A 106 -25.97 37.52 19.97
C VAL A 106 -25.32 36.78 18.81
N ARG A 107 -25.23 37.45 17.66
CA ARG A 107 -24.56 36.91 16.48
C ARG A 107 -23.09 36.67 16.79
N TYR A 108 -22.60 35.46 16.48
CA TYR A 108 -21.18 35.18 16.52
C TYR A 108 -20.43 36.15 15.61
N HIS A 109 -19.46 36.87 16.16
CA HIS A 109 -18.70 37.87 15.42
C HIS A 109 -17.21 37.75 15.72
N GLY A 110 -16.38 38.11 14.76
CA GLY A 110 -14.92 38.11 14.91
C GLY A 110 -14.22 37.47 13.72
N PRO A 111 -12.90 37.26 13.82
CA PRO A 111 -12.12 36.70 12.72
C PRO A 111 -12.63 35.29 12.36
N PRO A 112 -12.98 35.04 11.09
CA PRO A 112 -13.57 33.77 10.64
C PRO A 112 -12.77 32.51 10.99
N GLN A 113 -11.43 32.59 10.89
CA GLN A 113 -10.55 31.47 11.27
C GLN A 113 -10.64 31.13 12.77
N VAL A 114 -10.92 32.12 13.62
CA VAL A 114 -11.07 31.94 15.07
C VAL A 114 -12.44 31.35 15.39
N MET A 115 -13.50 31.84 14.74
CA MET A 115 -14.84 31.27 14.87
C MET A 115 -14.84 29.77 14.52
N LEU A 116 -14.26 29.39 13.38
CA LEU A 116 -14.14 27.98 12.99
C LEU A 116 -13.33 27.16 14.03
N ALA A 117 -12.29 27.75 14.61
CA ALA A 117 -11.50 27.07 15.64
C ALA A 117 -12.29 26.88 16.95
N TYR A 118 -13.10 27.86 17.33
CA TYR A 118 -14.02 27.79 18.46
C TYR A 118 -15.09 26.71 18.26
N LEU A 119 -15.73 26.67 17.09
CA LEU A 119 -16.70 25.62 16.76
C LEU A 119 -16.07 24.22 16.84
N LYS A 120 -14.82 24.07 16.38
CA LYS A 120 -14.07 22.79 16.50
C LYS A 120 -13.73 22.42 17.94
N TYR A 121 -13.54 23.41 18.81
CA TYR A 121 -13.41 23.20 20.24
C TYR A 121 -14.75 22.70 20.83
N GLN A 122 -15.85 23.40 20.53
CA GLN A 122 -17.19 23.04 21.01
C GLN A 122 -17.58 21.63 20.58
N TRP A 123 -17.33 21.26 19.32
CA TRP A 123 -17.53 19.90 18.80
C TRP A 123 -16.71 18.84 19.57
N SER A 124 -15.48 19.19 20.00
CA SER A 124 -14.60 18.24 20.70
C SER A 124 -14.97 17.98 22.16
N LEU A 125 -15.93 18.73 22.72
CA LEU A 125 -16.44 18.47 24.07
C LEU A 125 -17.26 17.17 24.15
N GLY A 126 -17.75 16.67 23.01
CA GLY A 126 -18.37 15.35 22.92
C GLY A 126 -19.86 15.29 23.25
N ASP A 127 -20.41 16.32 23.87
CA ASP A 127 -21.85 16.46 24.14
C ASP A 127 -22.64 16.62 22.82
N ASP A 128 -23.64 15.77 22.62
CA ASP A 128 -24.46 15.74 21.41
C ASP A 128 -25.25 17.03 21.20
N HIS A 129 -25.71 17.69 22.27
CA HIS A 129 -26.35 19.00 22.17
C HIS A 129 -25.35 20.03 21.64
N LYS A 130 -24.15 20.07 22.23
CA LYS A 130 -23.08 20.99 21.79
C LYS A 130 -22.59 20.71 20.38
N ARG A 131 -22.59 19.45 19.93
CA ARG A 131 -22.27 19.07 18.55
C ARG A 131 -23.31 19.61 17.56
N LYS A 132 -24.60 19.45 17.86
CA LYS A 132 -25.70 19.98 17.02
C LYS A 132 -25.68 21.50 16.97
N GLU A 133 -25.44 22.17 18.11
CA GLU A 133 -25.30 23.62 18.18
C GLU A 133 -24.10 24.12 17.38
N ALA A 134 -22.93 23.49 17.54
CA ALA A 134 -21.73 23.81 16.77
C ALA A 134 -21.94 23.60 15.26
N PHE A 135 -22.68 22.54 14.90
CA PHE A 135 -23.03 22.26 13.51
C PHE A 135 -23.97 23.31 12.91
N SER A 136 -25.06 23.67 13.60
CA SER A 136 -25.98 24.74 13.18
C SER A 136 -25.24 26.07 12.97
N ARG A 137 -24.33 26.41 13.89
CA ARG A 137 -23.46 27.59 13.76
C ARG A 137 -22.49 27.48 12.58
N LEU A 138 -21.95 26.30 12.29
CA LEU A 138 -21.09 26.08 11.13
C LEU A 138 -21.86 26.26 9.81
N GLN A 139 -23.13 25.85 9.76
CA GLN A 139 -24.00 26.09 8.60
C GLN A 139 -24.24 27.60 8.40
N ASN A 140 -24.52 28.34 9.48
CA ASN A 140 -24.66 29.81 9.43
C ASN A 140 -23.38 30.46 8.89
N LEU A 141 -22.22 30.05 9.42
CA LEU A 141 -20.92 30.53 8.97
C LEU A 141 -20.71 30.28 7.48
N ALA A 142 -21.02 29.07 6.98
CA ALA A 142 -20.91 28.72 5.57
C ALA A 142 -21.79 29.61 4.67
N ARG A 143 -23.03 29.89 5.08
CA ARG A 143 -23.95 30.78 4.33
C ARG A 143 -23.43 32.22 4.29
N GLU A 144 -22.94 32.74 5.40
CA GLU A 144 -22.35 34.09 5.46
C GLU A 144 -21.15 34.23 4.51
N PHE A 145 -20.25 33.24 4.49
CA PHE A 145 -19.12 33.24 3.55
C PHE A 145 -19.57 33.19 2.10
N SER A 146 -20.54 32.33 1.79
CA SER A 146 -21.06 32.17 0.43
C SER A 146 -21.65 33.47 -0.10
N ILE A 147 -22.38 34.22 0.74
CA ILE A 147 -22.94 35.52 0.38
C ILE A 147 -21.83 36.57 0.20
N SER A 148 -20.86 36.62 1.12
CA SER A 148 -19.76 37.61 1.05
C SER A 148 -18.88 37.46 -0.20
N LEU A 149 -18.66 36.23 -0.67
CA LEU A 149 -17.87 35.95 -1.88
C LEU A 149 -18.61 36.33 -3.17
N ASN A 150 -19.93 36.18 -3.21
CA ASN A 150 -20.75 36.64 -4.34
C ASN A 150 -20.77 38.17 -4.48
N ILE A 151 -20.49 38.90 -3.39
CA ILE A 151 -20.42 40.37 -3.40
C ILE A 151 -19.00 40.85 -3.73
N GLN A 152 -17.96 40.16 -3.26
CA GLN A 152 -16.56 40.51 -3.52
C GLN A 152 -16.09 40.21 -4.96
N SER A 153 -16.75 39.32 -5.69
CA SER A 153 -16.47 39.10 -7.12
C SER A 153 -16.74 40.33 -8.00
N ILE A 154 -17.48 41.32 -7.50
CA ILE A 154 -17.78 42.59 -8.18
C ILE A 154 -16.78 43.70 -7.80
N ALA A 155 -16.02 43.54 -6.71
CA ALA A 155 -15.12 44.57 -6.18
C ALA A 155 -13.69 44.03 -5.99
N SER A 156 -12.94 44.06 -7.09
CA SER A 156 -11.47 44.15 -7.15
C SER A 156 -10.61 42.94 -6.80
N THR A 157 -9.97 42.44 -7.86
CA THR A 157 -8.54 42.11 -7.95
C THR A 157 -7.65 42.98 -7.05
N ALA A 158 -7.30 42.52 -5.84
CA ALA A 158 -6.09 42.92 -5.12
C ALA A 158 -5.94 42.10 -3.82
N SER A 159 -5.15 41.03 -3.86
CA SER A 159 -4.14 40.66 -2.84
C SER A 159 -3.61 39.26 -3.17
N MET A 160 -2.76 39.21 -4.19
CA MET A 160 -1.86 38.09 -4.44
C MET A 160 -0.56 38.41 -3.72
N SER A 161 -0.28 37.71 -2.63
CA SER A 161 1.04 37.70 -2.01
C SER A 161 1.32 36.36 -1.34
N GLY A 162 2.26 35.62 -1.94
CA GLY A 162 3.30 34.87 -1.20
C GLY A 162 2.99 33.45 -0.74
N THR A 163 3.35 32.48 -1.60
CA THR A 163 4.10 31.25 -1.23
C THR A 163 3.74 30.53 0.08
N ASN A 164 2.63 29.81 0.06
CA ASN A 164 2.42 28.44 0.54
C ASN A 164 0.94 28.13 0.34
N ALA A 165 0.58 26.90 -0.05
CA ALA A 165 -0.79 26.51 -0.41
C ALA A 165 -1.77 26.65 0.79
N ASN A 166 -2.19 27.88 1.11
CA ASN A 166 -3.18 28.16 2.13
C ASN A 166 -4.55 27.80 1.55
N VAL A 167 -5.03 26.62 1.95
CA VAL A 167 -6.37 26.12 1.61
C VAL A 167 -7.41 27.17 2.03
N PRO A 168 -8.29 27.63 1.12
CA PRO A 168 -9.31 28.62 1.42
C PRO A 168 -10.12 28.25 2.66
N LEU A 169 -10.42 29.24 3.50
CA LEU A 169 -11.18 29.02 4.73
C LEU A 169 -12.54 28.37 4.44
N LEU A 170 -13.21 28.81 3.37
CA LEU A 170 -14.48 28.25 2.93
C LEU A 170 -14.39 26.75 2.61
N ALA A 171 -13.32 26.30 1.94
CA ALA A 171 -13.10 24.88 1.69
C ALA A 171 -13.00 24.09 3.00
N ARG A 172 -12.31 24.65 4.01
CA ARG A 172 -12.17 24.04 5.34
C ARG A 172 -13.49 23.99 6.10
N VAL A 173 -14.35 24.99 5.93
CA VAL A 173 -15.71 25.05 6.50
C VAL A 173 -16.57 23.96 5.86
N TYR A 174 -16.66 23.89 4.53
CA TYR A 174 -17.45 22.87 3.84
C TYR A 174 -17.00 21.44 4.15
N HIS A 175 -15.68 21.19 4.17
CA HIS A 175 -15.15 19.89 4.58
C HIS A 175 -15.59 19.54 6.00
N LYS A 176 -15.61 20.50 6.93
CA LYS A 176 -16.07 20.25 8.30
C LYS A 176 -17.58 20.05 8.38
N LEU A 177 -18.34 20.78 7.58
CA LEU A 177 -19.79 20.64 7.49
C LEU A 177 -20.16 19.22 7.05
N GLY A 178 -19.59 18.72 5.94
CA GLY A 178 -19.85 17.35 5.49
C GLY A 178 -19.43 16.28 6.50
N ALA A 179 -18.25 16.44 7.12
CA ALA A 179 -17.77 15.48 8.11
C ALA A 179 -18.62 15.45 9.40
N TRP A 180 -19.12 16.61 9.83
CA TRP A 180 -19.97 16.71 11.02
C TRP A 180 -21.38 16.21 10.74
N GLN A 181 -21.96 16.57 9.60
CA GLN A 181 -23.27 16.04 9.19
C GLN A 181 -23.23 14.51 9.07
N TRP A 182 -22.18 13.95 8.46
CA TRP A 182 -22.00 12.49 8.41
C TRP A 182 -21.88 11.86 9.81
N SER A 183 -21.22 12.53 10.76
CA SER A 183 -21.12 12.04 12.13
C SER A 183 -22.45 12.11 12.91
N LEU A 184 -23.32 13.08 12.57
CA LEU A 184 -24.63 13.25 13.20
C LEU A 184 -25.70 12.32 12.60
N SER A 185 -25.55 11.94 11.32
CA SER A 185 -26.48 11.10 10.58
C SER A 185 -25.83 9.76 10.17
N PRO A 186 -25.56 8.84 11.12
CA PRO A 186 -24.95 7.54 10.80
C PRO A 186 -25.89 6.61 10.00
N GLY A 187 -27.21 6.86 10.04
CA GLY A 187 -28.21 6.07 9.32
C GLY A 187 -28.21 6.27 7.80
N LEU A 188 -27.58 7.36 7.32
CA LEU A 188 -27.52 7.76 5.91
C LEU A 188 -28.88 7.68 5.21
N ASP A 189 -29.81 8.55 5.62
CA ASP A 189 -31.01 8.86 4.85
C ASP A 189 -30.65 9.63 3.55
N ASP A 190 -31.54 9.55 2.55
CA ASP A 190 -31.28 10.09 1.20
C ASP A 190 -31.04 11.61 1.23
N ASP A 191 -31.77 12.35 2.07
CA ASP A 191 -31.60 13.80 2.25
C ASP A 191 -30.23 14.13 2.85
N SER A 192 -29.85 13.47 3.95
CA SER A 192 -28.53 13.62 4.56
C SER A 192 -27.41 13.27 3.57
N ILE A 193 -27.57 12.23 2.74
CA ILE A 193 -26.58 11.87 1.71
C ILE A 193 -26.37 13.02 0.73
N GLN A 194 -27.45 13.64 0.22
CA GLN A 194 -27.34 14.75 -0.73
C GLN A 194 -26.70 16.00 -0.11
N GLU A 195 -27.03 16.31 1.14
CA GLU A 195 -26.42 17.44 1.86
C GLU A 195 -24.92 17.23 2.09
N ILE A 196 -24.52 16.02 2.52
CA ILE A 196 -23.11 15.69 2.76
C ILE A 196 -22.31 15.70 1.45
N LEU A 197 -22.87 15.15 0.37
CA LEU A 197 -22.26 15.23 -0.97
C LEU A 197 -22.08 16.68 -1.40
N THR A 198 -23.11 17.52 -1.25
CA THR A 198 -23.03 18.94 -1.60
C THR A 198 -21.92 19.64 -0.82
N ALA A 199 -21.80 19.36 0.48
CA ALA A 199 -20.74 19.90 1.32
C ALA A 199 -19.34 19.46 0.85
N PHE A 200 -19.11 18.17 0.61
CA PHE A 200 -17.81 17.70 0.13
C PHE A 200 -17.50 18.15 -1.31
N ARG A 201 -18.51 18.28 -2.17
CA ARG A 201 -18.37 18.84 -3.53
C ARG A 201 -17.89 20.28 -3.47
N ASN A 202 -18.53 21.11 -2.66
CA ASN A 202 -18.14 22.51 -2.50
C ASN A 202 -16.73 22.62 -1.91
N ALA A 203 -16.34 21.71 -1.00
CA ALA A 203 -14.98 21.67 -0.46
C ALA A 203 -13.92 21.34 -1.53
N THR A 204 -14.17 20.37 -2.40
CA THR A 204 -13.26 19.99 -3.50
C THR A 204 -13.18 21.06 -4.58
N GLN A 205 -14.29 21.72 -4.91
CA GLN A 205 -14.32 22.84 -5.85
C GLN A 205 -13.58 24.08 -5.32
N CYS A 206 -13.75 24.42 -4.04
CA CYS A 206 -13.05 25.55 -3.44
C CYS A 206 -11.53 25.31 -3.31
N ALA A 207 -11.08 24.06 -3.27
CA ALA A 207 -9.66 23.72 -3.08
C ALA A 207 -9.26 22.47 -3.86
N THR A 208 -9.06 22.64 -5.17
CA THR A 208 -8.79 21.53 -6.11
C THR A 208 -7.52 20.75 -5.81
N LYS A 209 -6.50 21.38 -5.21
CA LYS A 209 -5.23 20.75 -4.82
C LYS A 209 -5.21 20.18 -3.39
N TRP A 210 -6.34 20.17 -2.68
CA TRP A 210 -6.39 19.77 -1.28
C TRP A 210 -6.75 18.28 -1.11
N ALA A 211 -5.72 17.44 -0.94
CA ALA A 211 -5.85 15.99 -0.83
C ALA A 211 -6.92 15.53 0.19
N LYS A 212 -7.01 16.18 1.35
CA LYS A 212 -7.95 15.80 2.41
C LYS A 212 -9.42 15.96 2.01
N ALA A 213 -9.75 16.96 1.19
CA ALA A 213 -11.12 17.12 0.69
C ALA A 213 -11.48 16.01 -0.29
N TRP A 214 -10.58 15.70 -1.22
CA TRP A 214 -10.77 14.61 -2.17
C TRP A 214 -10.84 13.24 -1.50
N HIS A 215 -10.01 13.01 -0.48
CA HIS A 215 -10.08 11.83 0.37
C HIS A 215 -11.45 11.70 1.05
N ALA A 216 -11.95 12.77 1.69
CA ALA A 216 -13.25 12.77 2.36
C ALA A 216 -14.40 12.52 1.37
N TRP A 217 -14.34 13.14 0.18
CA TRP A 217 -15.27 12.89 -0.92
C TRP A 217 -15.27 11.42 -1.34
N ALA A 218 -14.09 10.83 -1.56
CA ALA A 218 -13.95 9.45 -2.00
C ALA A 218 -14.44 8.45 -0.95
N LEU A 219 -14.07 8.66 0.32
CA LEU A 219 -14.53 7.85 1.44
C LEU A 219 -16.06 7.89 1.58
N PHE A 220 -16.66 9.08 1.48
CA PHE A 220 -18.10 9.21 1.61
C PHE A 220 -18.83 8.49 0.48
N ASN A 221 -18.42 8.69 -0.78
CA ASN A 221 -19.02 7.96 -1.91
C ASN A 221 -18.87 6.44 -1.76
N THR A 222 -17.74 5.97 -1.25
CA THR A 222 -17.53 4.53 -0.96
C THR A 222 -18.48 4.02 0.14
N ALA A 223 -18.69 4.82 1.19
CA ALA A 223 -19.61 4.48 2.27
C ALA A 223 -21.08 4.44 1.80
N VAL A 224 -21.49 5.42 1.00
CA VAL A 224 -22.84 5.48 0.39
C VAL A 224 -23.07 4.29 -0.56
N MET A 225 -22.09 3.99 -1.42
CA MET A 225 -22.11 2.79 -2.26
C MET A 225 -22.32 1.51 -1.43
N SER A 226 -21.55 1.34 -0.35
CA SER A 226 -21.67 0.18 0.53
C SER A 226 -23.04 0.11 1.21
N HIS A 227 -23.59 1.26 1.63
CA HIS A 227 -24.90 1.35 2.28
C HIS A 227 -26.03 0.91 1.34
N TYR A 228 -26.08 1.41 0.11
CA TYR A 228 -27.09 0.97 -0.87
C TYR A 228 -26.89 -0.48 -1.31
N THR A 229 -25.66 -0.97 -1.37
CA THR A 229 -25.37 -2.38 -1.66
C THR A 229 -25.96 -3.29 -0.58
N LEU A 230 -25.74 -2.96 0.70
CA LEU A 230 -26.27 -3.73 1.84
C LEU A 230 -27.80 -3.67 1.93
N ARG A 231 -28.42 -2.58 1.48
CA ARG A 231 -29.89 -2.44 1.40
C ARG A 231 -30.52 -3.13 0.17
N GLY A 232 -29.73 -3.74 -0.71
CA GLY A 232 -30.23 -4.45 -1.89
C GLY A 232 -30.52 -3.56 -3.11
N PHE A 233 -29.92 -2.37 -3.19
CA PHE A 233 -30.06 -1.44 -4.32
C PHE A 233 -28.75 -1.27 -5.12
N PRO A 234 -28.28 -2.31 -5.84
CA PRO A 234 -26.97 -2.28 -6.51
C PRO A 234 -26.89 -1.28 -7.67
N ILE A 235 -28.02 -0.96 -8.31
CA ILE A 235 -28.10 0.02 -9.42
C ILE A 235 -27.86 1.44 -8.90
N ILE A 236 -28.34 1.75 -7.69
CA ILE A 236 -28.10 3.04 -7.04
C ILE A 236 -26.66 3.08 -6.54
N ALA A 237 -26.17 1.98 -5.95
CA ALA A 237 -24.80 1.88 -5.47
C ALA A 237 -23.76 2.15 -6.57
N SER A 238 -23.96 1.65 -7.80
CA SER A 238 -23.02 1.81 -8.90
C SER A 238 -22.81 3.28 -9.31
N GLN A 239 -23.80 4.15 -9.11
CA GLN A 239 -23.72 5.59 -9.45
C GLN A 239 -22.63 6.31 -8.64
N PHE A 240 -22.29 5.80 -7.45
CA PHE A 240 -21.29 6.40 -6.56
C PHE A 240 -19.86 5.91 -6.84
N VAL A 241 -19.69 4.82 -7.61
CA VAL A 241 -18.38 4.21 -7.87
C VAL A 241 -17.47 5.19 -8.63
N VAL A 242 -17.99 5.80 -9.69
CA VAL A 242 -17.23 6.75 -10.53
C VAL A 242 -16.75 7.95 -9.70
N ALA A 243 -17.63 8.49 -8.83
CA ALA A 243 -17.31 9.59 -7.95
C ALA A 243 -16.25 9.21 -6.89
N ALA A 244 -16.33 7.99 -6.34
CA ALA A 244 -15.32 7.47 -5.41
C ALA A 244 -13.96 7.28 -6.08
N VAL A 245 -13.92 6.63 -7.25
CA VAL A 245 -12.71 6.40 -8.05
C VAL A 245 -12.03 7.73 -8.40
N THR A 246 -12.79 8.68 -8.95
CA THR A 246 -12.29 10.02 -9.29
C THR A 246 -11.72 10.73 -8.06
N GLY A 247 -12.42 10.62 -6.92
CA GLY A 247 -11.96 11.19 -5.66
C GLY A 247 -10.63 10.61 -5.16
N TYR A 248 -10.46 9.29 -5.21
CA TYR A 248 -9.20 8.66 -4.79
C TYR A 248 -8.05 9.07 -5.71
N PHE A 249 -8.25 9.13 -7.04
CA PHE A 249 -7.20 9.61 -7.94
C PHE A 249 -6.75 11.03 -7.63
N HIS A 250 -7.69 11.96 -7.40
CA HIS A 250 -7.33 13.33 -6.99
C HIS A 250 -6.65 13.38 -5.62
N SER A 251 -7.12 12.58 -4.65
CA SER A 251 -6.50 12.48 -3.32
C SER A 251 -5.03 12.05 -3.44
N ILE A 252 -4.78 10.97 -4.17
CA ILE A 252 -3.45 10.40 -4.41
C ILE A 252 -2.54 11.40 -5.15
N ALA A 253 -3.04 11.99 -6.24
CA ALA A 253 -2.28 12.97 -7.03
C ALA A 253 -1.92 14.22 -6.22
N CYS A 254 -2.82 14.69 -5.34
CA CYS A 254 -2.54 15.83 -4.46
C CYS A 254 -1.59 15.47 -3.30
N ALA A 255 -1.69 14.25 -2.77
CA ALA A 255 -0.86 13.78 -1.66
C ALA A 255 0.62 13.70 -2.07
N ALA A 256 0.91 13.17 -3.26
CA ALA A 256 2.26 13.05 -3.82
C ALA A 256 3.02 14.40 -3.83
N ASN A 257 2.31 15.52 -3.94
CA ASN A 257 2.89 16.87 -3.99
C ASN A 257 3.16 17.50 -2.61
N THR A 258 2.66 16.92 -1.50
CA THR A 258 2.60 17.61 -0.20
C THR A 258 3.29 16.89 0.96
N LYS A 259 3.41 15.56 0.92
CA LYS A 259 4.11 14.70 1.90
C LYS A 259 4.30 13.32 1.27
N GLY A 260 5.41 12.63 1.59
CA GLY A 260 5.83 11.40 0.92
C GLY A 260 4.76 10.30 0.77
N VAL A 261 5.02 9.38 -0.16
CA VAL A 261 4.11 8.36 -0.73
C VAL A 261 3.28 7.57 0.32
N ASN A 262 3.81 7.38 1.54
CA ASN A 262 3.20 6.57 2.60
C ASN A 262 1.82 7.05 3.06
N ASP A 263 1.53 8.35 3.02
CA ASP A 263 0.22 8.88 3.44
C ASP A 263 -0.91 8.53 2.44
N SER A 264 -0.57 8.14 1.20
CA SER A 264 -1.52 7.82 0.13
C SER A 264 -1.82 6.33 -0.03
N LEU A 265 -1.06 5.44 0.63
CA LEU A 265 -1.17 3.98 0.44
C LEU A 265 -2.58 3.46 0.71
N GLN A 266 -3.24 3.93 1.76
CA GLN A 266 -4.61 3.50 2.07
C GLN A 266 -5.61 3.86 0.97
N ASP A 267 -5.43 5.02 0.33
CA ASP A 267 -6.29 5.47 -0.76
C ASP A 267 -6.02 4.67 -2.04
N ILE A 268 -4.76 4.32 -2.30
CA ILE A 268 -4.38 3.42 -3.40
C ILE A 268 -5.04 2.04 -3.21
N LEU A 269 -4.96 1.47 -2.00
CA LEU A 269 -5.56 0.15 -1.72
C LEU A 269 -7.09 0.17 -1.89
N ARG A 270 -7.77 1.23 -1.40
CA ARG A 270 -9.22 1.41 -1.61
C ARG A 270 -9.57 1.56 -3.08
N LEU A 271 -8.76 2.31 -3.85
CA LEU A 271 -8.91 2.44 -5.29
C LEU A 271 -8.76 1.09 -6.00
N LEU A 272 -7.76 0.27 -5.63
CA LEU A 272 -7.58 -1.09 -6.18
C LEU A 272 -8.80 -1.97 -5.89
N THR A 273 -9.38 -1.88 -4.68
CA THR A 273 -10.62 -2.59 -4.35
C THR A 273 -11.76 -2.19 -5.28
N LEU A 274 -11.98 -0.90 -5.50
CA LEU A 274 -13.03 -0.42 -6.41
C LEU A 274 -12.76 -0.83 -7.86
N TRP A 275 -11.50 -0.74 -8.31
CA TRP A 275 -11.11 -1.14 -9.65
C TRP A 275 -11.37 -2.64 -9.88
N PHE A 276 -10.87 -3.52 -9.02
CA PHE A 276 -11.02 -4.96 -9.27
C PHE A 276 -12.46 -5.47 -9.12
N ASN A 277 -13.29 -4.79 -8.33
CA ASN A 277 -14.70 -5.17 -8.14
C ASN A 277 -15.65 -4.55 -9.18
N HIS A 278 -15.37 -3.33 -9.66
CA HIS A 278 -16.31 -2.55 -10.48
C HIS A 278 -15.73 -2.07 -11.82
N GLY A 279 -14.44 -2.33 -12.12
CA GLY A 279 -13.76 -1.87 -13.34
C GLY A 279 -14.28 -2.48 -14.64
N ALA A 280 -15.20 -3.43 -14.56
CA ALA A 280 -15.94 -3.99 -15.69
C ALA A 280 -16.93 -2.99 -16.32
N THR A 281 -17.42 -2.04 -15.51
CA THR A 281 -18.43 -1.07 -15.93
C THR A 281 -17.79 0.02 -16.78
N SER A 282 -18.35 0.30 -17.96
CA SER A 282 -17.79 1.23 -18.94
C SER A 282 -17.45 2.61 -18.35
N GLU A 283 -18.35 3.20 -17.55
CA GLU A 283 -18.14 4.50 -16.90
C GLU A 283 -16.96 4.47 -15.90
N VAL A 284 -16.82 3.36 -15.17
CA VAL A 284 -15.73 3.15 -14.21
C VAL A 284 -14.42 2.91 -14.94
N GLN A 285 -14.43 2.13 -16.02
CA GLN A 285 -13.25 1.89 -16.87
C GLN A 285 -12.71 3.20 -17.44
N MET A 286 -13.58 4.07 -17.96
CA MET A 286 -13.19 5.39 -18.46
C MET A 286 -12.60 6.26 -17.33
N ALA A 287 -13.24 6.29 -16.16
CA ALA A 287 -12.71 7.02 -15.00
C ALA A 287 -11.34 6.50 -14.54
N LEU A 288 -11.11 5.19 -14.60
CA LEU A 288 -9.82 4.56 -14.29
C LEU A 288 -8.75 4.96 -15.30
N GLN A 289 -9.03 4.91 -16.61
CA GLN A 289 -8.09 5.32 -17.65
C GLN A 289 -7.68 6.79 -17.50
N ILE A 290 -8.66 7.69 -17.31
CA ILE A 290 -8.39 9.10 -17.05
C ILE A 290 -7.56 9.24 -15.78
N GLY A 291 -7.96 8.57 -14.69
CA GLY A 291 -7.29 8.65 -13.40
C GLY A 291 -5.83 8.17 -13.42
N PHE A 292 -5.52 7.09 -14.14
CA PHE A 292 -4.15 6.61 -14.29
C PHE A 292 -3.24 7.69 -14.86
N SER A 293 -3.71 8.50 -15.83
CA SER A 293 -2.91 9.58 -16.43
C SER A 293 -2.49 10.66 -15.43
N HIS A 294 -3.28 10.89 -14.37
CA HIS A 294 -3.08 11.94 -13.38
C HIS A 294 -2.14 11.57 -12.22
N VAL A 295 -1.92 10.27 -11.97
CA VAL A 295 -1.08 9.79 -10.86
C VAL A 295 0.34 9.48 -11.35
N ASN A 296 1.35 9.94 -10.60
CA ASN A 296 2.75 9.67 -10.92
C ASN A 296 3.04 8.16 -10.85
N ILE A 297 3.81 7.65 -11.81
CA ILE A 297 4.14 6.23 -11.94
C ILE A 297 4.77 5.63 -10.69
N ASN A 298 5.62 6.38 -9.99
CA ASN A 298 6.25 5.95 -8.73
C ASN A 298 5.26 5.53 -7.64
N THR A 299 4.03 6.04 -7.72
CA THR A 299 2.95 5.71 -6.78
C THR A 299 2.48 4.26 -6.93
N TRP A 300 2.51 3.72 -8.16
CA TRP A 300 2.07 2.36 -8.46
C TRP A 300 3.09 1.30 -8.07
N LEU A 301 4.38 1.66 -7.99
CA LEU A 301 5.45 0.73 -7.61
C LEU A 301 5.21 0.09 -6.25
N VAL A 302 4.68 0.85 -5.29
CA VAL A 302 4.39 0.36 -3.93
C VAL A 302 3.31 -0.72 -3.92
N VAL A 303 2.41 -0.71 -4.91
CA VAL A 303 1.28 -1.67 -5.01
C VAL A 303 1.40 -2.61 -6.20
N LEU A 304 2.57 -2.67 -6.82
CA LEU A 304 2.82 -3.48 -8.00
C LEU A 304 2.57 -4.99 -7.75
N PRO A 305 2.94 -5.57 -6.59
CA PRO A 305 2.61 -6.97 -6.29
C PRO A 305 1.11 -7.26 -6.31
N GLN A 306 0.28 -6.35 -5.78
CA GLN A 306 -1.18 -6.49 -5.73
C GLN A 306 -1.80 -6.42 -7.14
N ILE A 307 -1.22 -5.62 -8.03
CA ILE A 307 -1.65 -5.51 -9.43
C ILE A 307 -1.27 -6.78 -10.20
N ILE A 308 -0.02 -7.23 -10.09
CA ILE A 308 0.47 -8.43 -10.80
C ILE A 308 -0.24 -9.70 -10.32
N ALA A 309 -0.61 -9.79 -9.05
CA ALA A 309 -1.41 -10.89 -8.53
C ALA A 309 -2.75 -11.06 -9.27
N ARG A 310 -3.28 -9.99 -9.88
CA ARG A 310 -4.55 -9.97 -10.63
C ARG A 310 -4.38 -9.91 -12.15
N ILE A 311 -3.16 -10.09 -12.69
CA ILE A 311 -2.87 -10.00 -14.13
C ILE A 311 -3.71 -10.94 -15.01
N HIS A 312 -4.19 -12.05 -14.43
CA HIS A 312 -5.01 -13.06 -15.09
C HIS A 312 -6.50 -12.98 -14.70
N SER A 313 -7.00 -11.80 -14.32
CA SER A 313 -8.42 -11.58 -14.00
C SER A 313 -9.33 -12.15 -15.10
N ASN A 314 -10.46 -12.78 -14.75
CA ASN A 314 -11.39 -13.32 -15.77
C ASN A 314 -12.13 -12.20 -16.54
N ASN A 315 -12.13 -10.98 -16.01
CA ASN A 315 -12.77 -9.84 -16.65
C ASN A 315 -11.84 -9.16 -17.67
N HIS A 316 -12.26 -9.12 -18.94
CA HIS A 316 -11.48 -8.54 -20.04
C HIS A 316 -11.13 -7.06 -19.81
N ALA A 317 -12.12 -6.22 -19.46
CA ALA A 317 -11.91 -4.80 -19.23
C ALA A 317 -10.90 -4.54 -18.10
N VAL A 318 -10.98 -5.33 -17.01
CA VAL A 318 -10.00 -5.22 -15.90
C VAL A 318 -8.60 -5.66 -16.35
N ARG A 319 -8.48 -6.76 -17.12
CA ARG A 319 -7.17 -7.18 -17.66
C ARG A 319 -6.56 -6.12 -18.56
N GLU A 320 -7.33 -5.53 -19.47
CA GLU A 320 -6.84 -4.47 -20.36
C GLU A 320 -6.31 -3.26 -19.58
N LEU A 321 -7.02 -2.84 -18.53
CA LEU A 321 -6.55 -1.78 -17.65
C LEU A 321 -5.24 -2.14 -16.94
N ILE A 322 -5.12 -3.39 -16.45
CA ILE A 322 -3.89 -3.87 -15.78
C ILE A 322 -2.73 -3.85 -16.77
N GLN A 323 -2.91 -4.46 -17.94
CA GLN A 323 -1.87 -4.51 -18.97
C GLN A 323 -1.46 -3.11 -19.42
N SER A 324 -2.42 -2.22 -19.66
CA SER A 324 -2.15 -0.82 -20.05
C SER A 324 -1.33 -0.08 -19.00
N LEU A 325 -1.67 -0.23 -17.71
CA LEU A 325 -0.92 0.37 -16.62
C LEU A 325 0.49 -0.22 -16.51
N LEU A 326 0.64 -1.54 -16.55
CA LEU A 326 1.95 -2.21 -16.45
C LEU A 326 2.85 -1.84 -17.64
N VAL A 327 2.32 -1.81 -18.86
CA VAL A 327 3.09 -1.36 -20.04
C VAL A 327 3.53 0.09 -19.87
N ARG A 328 2.66 0.98 -19.37
CA ARG A 328 3.03 2.38 -19.10
C ARG A 328 4.12 2.51 -18.03
N ILE A 329 4.11 1.66 -16.99
CA ILE A 329 5.18 1.60 -15.98
C ILE A 329 6.48 1.10 -16.63
N GLY A 330 6.42 0.10 -17.52
CA GLY A 330 7.59 -0.43 -18.21
C GLY A 330 8.19 0.52 -19.25
N GLN A 331 7.38 1.46 -19.76
CA GLN A 331 7.80 2.52 -20.69
C GLN A 331 8.35 3.77 -19.99
N SER A 332 8.09 3.97 -18.70
CA SER A 332 8.66 5.11 -18.00
C SER A 332 10.11 4.84 -17.64
N HIS A 333 11.01 5.61 -18.25
CA HIS A 333 12.43 5.58 -17.97
C HIS A 333 12.82 6.78 -17.11
N PRO A 334 13.41 6.57 -15.92
CA PRO A 334 14.30 7.56 -15.33
C PRO A 334 15.52 7.68 -16.25
N GLN A 335 15.81 8.87 -16.76
CA GLN A 335 16.99 9.14 -17.61
C GLN A 335 18.32 9.04 -16.85
N ASP A 336 18.31 8.67 -15.56
CA ASP A 336 19.50 8.69 -14.72
C ASP A 336 20.16 7.30 -14.66
N GLU A 337 21.10 7.10 -15.59
CA GLU A 337 21.80 5.86 -15.91
C GLU A 337 22.75 5.34 -14.80
N ARG A 338 22.66 5.84 -13.55
CA ARG A 338 23.76 5.73 -12.58
C ARG A 338 23.47 5.18 -11.18
N ILE A 339 22.31 4.57 -10.91
CA ILE A 339 21.97 4.16 -9.54
C ILE A 339 21.64 2.65 -9.45
N GLY A 340 22.39 1.94 -8.61
CA GLY A 340 22.38 0.48 -8.49
C GLY A 340 21.10 -0.13 -7.89
N CYS A 341 20.87 -1.41 -8.19
CA CYS A 341 19.78 -2.24 -7.66
C CYS A 341 20.29 -3.15 -6.53
N ASN A 342 19.65 -3.10 -5.37
CA ASN A 342 19.85 -4.07 -4.29
C ASN A 342 18.64 -5.01 -4.22
N THR A 343 18.66 -6.12 -4.96
CA THR A 343 17.58 -7.13 -4.88
C THR A 343 17.82 -8.07 -3.71
N THR A 344 16.83 -8.22 -2.82
CA THR A 344 16.88 -9.20 -1.72
C THR A 344 15.94 -10.37 -2.06
N MET A 345 16.46 -11.59 -2.04
CA MET A 345 15.71 -12.80 -2.38
C MET A 345 15.16 -13.45 -1.10
N SER A 346 13.87 -13.78 -1.10
CA SER A 346 13.21 -14.56 -0.03
C SER A 346 12.52 -15.76 -0.67
N LEU A 347 12.87 -16.96 -0.24
CA LEU A 347 12.15 -18.19 -0.60
C LEU A 347 10.85 -18.27 0.23
N CYS A 348 9.78 -18.78 -0.37
CA CYS A 348 8.52 -19.04 0.31
C CYS A 348 8.20 -20.54 0.17
N GLU A 349 7.71 -21.17 1.23
CA GLU A 349 7.52 -22.63 1.40
C GLU A 349 6.56 -23.31 0.40
N ASN A 350 5.95 -22.58 -0.54
CA ASN A 350 4.95 -23.10 -1.48
C ASN A 350 5.40 -23.06 -2.97
N GLY A 351 6.69 -22.89 -3.26
CA GLY A 351 7.22 -22.87 -4.63
C GLY A 351 6.84 -21.64 -5.48
N GLU A 352 6.06 -20.69 -4.96
CA GLU A 352 5.84 -19.37 -5.58
C GLU A 352 6.90 -18.37 -5.06
N PHE A 353 7.86 -18.03 -5.93
CA PHE A 353 8.93 -17.06 -5.64
C PHE A 353 8.38 -15.65 -5.46
N TRP A 354 8.79 -14.95 -4.41
CA TRP A 354 8.58 -13.51 -4.27
C TRP A 354 9.92 -12.80 -4.04
N PHE A 355 10.31 -11.93 -4.98
CA PHE A 355 11.46 -11.03 -4.77
C PHE A 355 11.05 -9.89 -3.82
N PHE A 356 11.79 -9.71 -2.72
CA PHE A 356 11.66 -8.51 -1.89
C PHE A 356 12.51 -7.40 -2.51
N TYR A 357 11.85 -6.37 -3.01
CA TYR A 357 12.51 -5.23 -3.65
C TYR A 357 13.18 -4.34 -2.60
N GLY A 358 14.49 -4.53 -2.39
CA GLY A 358 15.34 -3.49 -1.83
C GLY A 358 15.56 -2.40 -2.87
N SER A 359 15.46 -1.14 -2.45
CA SER A 359 15.62 0.12 -3.20
C SER A 359 15.98 -0.02 -4.68
N ILE A 360 15.01 -0.36 -5.53
CA ILE A 360 15.18 -0.32 -6.98
C ILE A 360 14.92 1.11 -7.43
N SER A 361 15.92 1.73 -8.04
CA SER A 361 15.84 3.12 -8.54
C SER A 361 15.33 3.21 -9.98
N ARG A 362 15.15 2.06 -10.67
CA ARG A 362 14.64 1.97 -12.04
C ARG A 362 13.23 1.35 -12.07
N GLU A 363 12.23 2.14 -12.44
CA GLU A 363 10.80 1.77 -12.48
C GLU A 363 10.54 0.54 -13.37
N ASP A 364 11.21 0.49 -14.52
CA ASP A 364 11.20 -0.60 -15.49
C ASP A 364 11.81 -1.90 -14.91
N ALA A 365 12.95 -1.81 -14.22
CA ALA A 365 13.56 -2.97 -13.55
C ALA A 365 12.70 -3.50 -12.39
N ALA A 366 12.04 -2.61 -11.64
CA ALA A 366 11.11 -2.98 -10.57
C ALA A 366 9.89 -3.75 -11.11
N LEU A 367 9.47 -3.43 -12.34
CA LEU A 367 8.40 -4.14 -13.05
C LEU A 367 8.82 -5.47 -13.65
N MET A 368 10.08 -5.60 -14.10
CA MET A 368 10.51 -6.79 -14.84
C MET A 368 10.57 -8.05 -13.98
N TYR A 369 11.20 -7.99 -12.80
CA TYR A 369 11.36 -9.19 -11.96
C TYR A 369 10.04 -9.87 -11.55
N PRO A 370 9.01 -9.16 -11.06
CA PRO A 370 7.76 -9.83 -10.68
C PRO A 370 6.94 -10.28 -11.90
N LEU A 371 7.10 -9.65 -13.08
CA LEU A 371 6.53 -10.15 -14.33
C LEU A 371 7.21 -11.45 -14.80
N LEU A 372 8.55 -11.52 -14.74
CA LEU A 372 9.30 -12.73 -15.12
C LEU A 372 8.98 -13.92 -14.22
N VAL A 373 8.74 -13.67 -12.93
CA VAL A 373 8.19 -14.67 -12.00
C VAL A 373 6.81 -15.13 -12.47
N ALA A 374 5.92 -14.19 -12.82
CA ALA A 374 4.58 -14.54 -13.30
C ALA A 374 4.61 -15.33 -14.63
N CYS A 375 5.60 -15.10 -15.51
CA CYS A 375 5.84 -15.90 -16.73
C CYS A 375 6.24 -17.36 -16.44
N LYS A 376 6.72 -17.67 -15.23
CA LYS A 376 7.06 -19.03 -14.79
C LYS A 376 5.94 -19.69 -13.96
N SER A 377 4.78 -19.04 -13.83
CA SER A 377 3.66 -19.60 -13.08
C SER A 377 3.13 -20.90 -13.70
N ILE A 378 2.68 -21.82 -12.84
CA ILE A 378 1.98 -23.07 -13.20
C ILE A 378 0.67 -22.77 -13.94
N SER A 379 0.03 -21.63 -13.65
CA SER A 379 -1.20 -21.21 -14.32
C SER A 379 -0.92 -20.69 -15.73
N ASN A 380 -1.40 -21.42 -16.75
CA ASN A 380 -1.26 -21.05 -18.16
C ASN A 380 -1.83 -19.66 -18.48
N LEU A 381 -2.96 -19.29 -17.84
CA LEU A 381 -3.58 -17.96 -18.01
C LEU A 381 -2.69 -16.85 -17.44
N ARG A 382 -2.09 -17.08 -16.26
CA ARG A 382 -1.16 -16.13 -15.63
C ARG A 382 0.12 -15.98 -16.43
N LYS A 383 0.68 -17.10 -16.89
CA LYS A 383 1.85 -17.14 -17.77
C LYS A 383 1.61 -16.37 -19.07
N ALA A 384 0.50 -16.64 -19.77
CA ALA A 384 0.17 -15.97 -21.03
C ALA A 384 -0.03 -14.47 -20.85
N ALA A 385 -0.78 -14.05 -19.82
CA ALA A 385 -1.03 -12.63 -19.57
C ALA A 385 0.25 -11.87 -19.16
N ALA A 386 1.14 -12.49 -18.37
CA ALA A 386 2.42 -11.91 -18.02
C ALA A 386 3.35 -11.81 -19.25
N GLN A 387 3.40 -12.85 -20.07
CA GLN A 387 4.20 -12.87 -21.29
C GLN A 387 3.78 -11.77 -22.26
N GLU A 388 2.47 -11.55 -22.43
CA GLU A 388 1.96 -10.47 -23.28
C GLU A 388 2.44 -9.09 -22.84
N VAL A 389 2.48 -8.83 -21.53
CA VAL A 389 3.00 -7.56 -20.99
C VAL A 389 4.51 -7.45 -21.21
N VAL A 390 5.26 -8.52 -20.95
CA VAL A 390 6.71 -8.56 -21.20
C VAL A 390 7.03 -8.28 -22.67
N ASP A 391 6.27 -8.88 -23.60
CA ASP A 391 6.48 -8.68 -25.03
C ASP A 391 6.20 -7.21 -25.45
N LYS A 392 5.17 -6.58 -24.89
CA LYS A 392 4.87 -5.15 -25.11
C LYS A 392 5.96 -4.24 -24.53
N VAL A 393 6.51 -4.57 -23.36
CA VAL A 393 7.63 -3.83 -22.75
C VAL A 393 8.92 -4.03 -23.56
N ARG A 394 9.15 -5.23 -24.09
CA ARG A 394 10.33 -5.56 -24.93
C ARG A 394 10.41 -4.72 -26.20
N GLN A 395 9.27 -4.30 -26.76
CA GLN A 395 9.24 -3.38 -27.92
C GLN A 395 9.89 -2.02 -27.62
N HIS A 396 9.91 -1.60 -26.36
CA HIS A 396 10.48 -0.32 -25.93
C HIS A 396 11.88 -0.51 -25.31
N SER A 397 12.02 -1.55 -24.49
CA SER A 397 13.17 -1.76 -23.60
C SER A 397 13.79 -3.14 -23.78
N GLY A 398 13.98 -3.59 -25.04
CA GLY A 398 14.41 -4.95 -25.37
C GLY A 398 15.67 -5.40 -24.64
N VAL A 399 16.70 -4.56 -24.61
CA VAL A 399 17.97 -4.84 -23.91
C VAL A 399 17.76 -5.07 -22.42
N LEU A 400 16.91 -4.26 -21.77
CA LEU A 400 16.62 -4.40 -20.34
C LEU A 400 15.87 -5.71 -20.07
N VAL A 401 14.91 -6.06 -20.92
CA VAL A 401 14.15 -7.32 -20.79
C VAL A 401 15.10 -8.51 -20.91
N ASP A 402 16.00 -8.50 -21.89
CA ASP A 402 16.97 -9.58 -22.10
C ASP A 402 17.94 -9.70 -20.91
N GLN A 403 18.44 -8.57 -20.40
CA GLN A 403 19.28 -8.53 -19.19
C GLN A 403 18.53 -9.05 -17.96
N ALA A 404 17.30 -8.61 -17.73
CA ALA A 404 16.49 -9.03 -16.59
C ALA A 404 16.15 -10.53 -16.66
N GLN A 405 15.88 -11.07 -17.87
CA GLN A 405 15.68 -12.50 -18.09
C GLN A 405 16.92 -13.31 -17.74
N LEU A 406 18.10 -12.87 -18.21
CA LEU A 406 19.38 -13.50 -17.88
C LEU A 406 19.61 -13.51 -16.36
N VAL A 407 19.50 -12.34 -15.71
CA VAL A 407 19.72 -12.20 -14.27
C VAL A 407 18.70 -13.02 -13.48
N SER A 408 17.42 -12.99 -13.83
CA SER A 408 16.39 -13.80 -13.16
C SER A 408 16.67 -15.30 -13.28
N LYS A 409 17.10 -15.76 -14.46
CA LYS A 409 17.47 -17.16 -14.69
C LYS A 409 18.66 -17.58 -13.80
N GLU A 410 19.73 -16.80 -13.80
CA GLU A 410 20.92 -17.13 -13.01
C GLU A 410 20.70 -16.96 -11.50
N LEU A 411 19.90 -16.00 -11.06
CA LEU A 411 19.53 -15.86 -9.64
C LEU A 411 18.77 -17.09 -9.13
N ILE A 412 17.83 -17.63 -9.91
CA ILE A 412 17.12 -18.86 -9.56
C ILE A 412 18.09 -20.05 -9.52
N ARG A 413 18.99 -20.14 -10.50
CA ARG A 413 20.02 -21.21 -10.59
C ARG A 413 20.99 -21.20 -9.41
N VAL A 414 21.31 -20.04 -8.87
CA VAL A 414 22.18 -19.90 -7.68
C VAL A 414 21.40 -20.12 -6.38
N ALA A 415 20.10 -19.81 -6.36
CA ALA A 415 19.25 -19.98 -5.18
C ALA A 415 18.89 -21.44 -4.90
N ILE A 416 18.84 -22.27 -5.94
CA ILE A 416 18.45 -23.67 -5.85
C ILE A 416 19.47 -24.50 -6.63
N LEU A 417 20.37 -25.15 -5.89
CA LEU A 417 21.39 -26.00 -6.49
C LEU A 417 20.79 -27.37 -6.82
N TRP A 418 21.33 -28.02 -7.85
CA TRP A 418 20.82 -29.32 -8.30
C TRP A 418 20.78 -30.35 -7.17
N HIS A 419 21.80 -30.39 -6.31
CA HIS A 419 21.82 -31.31 -5.17
C HIS A 419 20.68 -31.06 -4.17
N GLU A 420 20.26 -29.82 -3.95
CA GLU A 420 19.14 -29.48 -3.06
C GLU A 420 17.82 -29.92 -3.69
N SER A 421 17.60 -29.60 -4.97
CA SER A 421 16.41 -30.05 -5.71
C SER A 421 16.28 -31.56 -5.76
N TRP A 422 17.38 -32.27 -6.05
CA TRP A 422 17.39 -33.73 -6.08
C TRP A 422 17.15 -34.32 -4.70
N HIS A 423 17.74 -33.76 -3.64
CA HIS A 423 17.53 -34.25 -2.28
C HIS A 423 16.07 -34.12 -1.84
N GLU A 424 15.47 -32.93 -2.00
CA GLU A 424 14.08 -32.65 -1.65
C GLU A 424 13.11 -33.53 -2.46
N ALA A 425 13.32 -33.65 -3.77
CA ALA A 425 12.48 -34.47 -4.62
C ALA A 425 12.59 -35.97 -4.31
N LEU A 426 13.79 -36.46 -3.97
CA LEU A 426 13.98 -37.85 -3.56
C LEU A 426 13.32 -38.14 -2.21
N GLU A 427 13.35 -37.19 -1.27
CA GLU A 427 12.64 -37.31 0.01
C GLU A 427 11.12 -37.39 -0.21
N GLU A 428 10.55 -36.51 -1.05
CA GLU A 428 9.13 -36.52 -1.38
C GLU A 428 8.73 -37.78 -2.19
N ALA A 429 9.56 -38.18 -3.16
CA ALA A 429 9.36 -39.43 -3.91
C ALA A 429 9.38 -40.65 -2.97
N SER A 430 10.31 -40.68 -2.00
CA SER A 430 10.38 -41.72 -0.97
C SER A 430 9.12 -41.74 -0.10
N ARG A 431 8.65 -40.57 0.36
CA ARG A 431 7.41 -40.43 1.13
C ARG A 431 6.19 -40.97 0.37
N LEU A 432 6.06 -40.63 -0.91
CA LEU A 432 4.98 -41.11 -1.78
C LEU A 432 5.04 -42.63 -2.00
N TYR A 433 6.24 -43.18 -2.20
CA TYR A 433 6.41 -44.61 -2.47
C TYR A 433 6.27 -45.48 -1.22
N PHE A 434 6.96 -45.13 -0.13
CA PHE A 434 6.98 -45.92 1.10
C PHE A 434 5.81 -45.61 2.02
N GLY A 435 5.34 -44.36 2.08
CA GLY A 435 4.27 -43.94 2.98
C GLY A 435 2.87 -44.07 2.37
N GLU A 436 2.68 -43.59 1.13
CA GLU A 436 1.36 -43.53 0.49
C GLU A 436 1.11 -44.64 -0.56
N HIS A 437 2.14 -45.43 -0.89
CA HIS A 437 2.11 -46.39 -2.01
C HIS A 437 1.69 -45.78 -3.35
N ASN A 438 1.95 -44.48 -3.54
CA ASN A 438 1.58 -43.72 -4.72
C ASN A 438 2.76 -43.62 -5.70
N ILE A 439 2.91 -44.65 -6.53
CA ILE A 439 4.04 -44.77 -7.47
C ILE A 439 3.91 -43.80 -8.64
N GLU A 440 2.68 -43.53 -9.10
CA GLU A 440 2.47 -42.54 -10.16
C GLU A 440 2.83 -41.13 -9.69
N GLY A 441 2.50 -40.78 -8.44
CA GLY A 441 2.94 -39.54 -7.80
C GLY A 441 4.45 -39.45 -7.70
N MET A 442 5.11 -40.51 -7.21
CA MET A 442 6.57 -40.59 -7.13
C MET A 442 7.23 -40.32 -8.50
N LEU A 443 6.76 -40.98 -9.57
CA LEU A 443 7.30 -40.79 -10.91
C LEU A 443 7.10 -39.35 -11.41
N LYS A 444 5.93 -38.74 -11.15
CA LYS A 444 5.66 -37.33 -11.53
C LYS A 444 6.58 -36.34 -10.84
N VAL A 445 7.08 -36.65 -9.64
CA VAL A 445 8.06 -35.83 -8.92
C VAL A 445 9.46 -35.95 -9.53
N LEU A 446 9.88 -37.16 -9.92
CA LEU A 446 11.24 -37.42 -10.40
C LEU A 446 11.45 -37.12 -11.90
N GLU A 447 10.44 -37.33 -12.75
CA GLU A 447 10.53 -37.19 -14.21
C GLU A 447 11.08 -35.81 -14.65
N PRO A 448 10.62 -34.66 -14.11
CA PRO A 448 11.19 -33.35 -14.47
C PRO A 448 12.67 -33.16 -14.10
N LEU A 449 13.14 -33.81 -13.03
CA LEU A 449 14.55 -33.73 -12.62
C LEU A 449 15.46 -34.58 -13.52
N HIS A 450 14.98 -35.73 -13.98
CA HIS A 450 15.70 -36.52 -14.98
C HIS A 450 15.81 -35.78 -16.31
N GLU A 451 14.73 -35.12 -16.76
CA GLU A 451 14.81 -34.24 -17.94
C GLU A 451 15.84 -33.12 -17.74
N MET A 452 15.87 -32.47 -16.57
CA MET A 452 16.86 -31.45 -16.24
C MET A 452 18.30 -31.99 -16.27
N LEU A 453 18.53 -33.21 -15.78
CA LEU A 453 19.84 -33.88 -15.77
C LEU A 453 20.34 -34.16 -17.19
N GLU A 454 19.49 -34.76 -18.03
CA GLU A 454 19.81 -35.08 -19.43
C GLU A 454 20.03 -33.79 -20.25
N GLU A 455 19.18 -32.78 -20.07
CA GLU A 455 19.34 -31.48 -20.72
C GLU A 455 20.66 -30.79 -20.32
N GLY A 456 21.05 -30.87 -19.04
CA GLY A 456 22.30 -30.27 -18.60
C GLY A 456 23.54 -31.04 -19.04
N ALA A 457 23.47 -32.37 -19.14
CA ALA A 457 24.55 -33.19 -19.70
C ALA A 457 24.85 -32.82 -21.17
N MET A 458 23.82 -32.39 -21.91
CA MET A 458 23.93 -31.96 -23.31
C MET A 458 24.37 -30.49 -23.48
N ARG A 459 24.39 -29.67 -22.42
CA ARG A 459 24.62 -28.21 -22.51
C ARG A 459 26.07 -27.83 -22.19
N ASP A 460 26.68 -27.02 -23.06
CA ASP A 460 28.03 -26.47 -22.87
C ASP A 460 28.11 -25.39 -21.77
N ASN A 461 26.99 -24.74 -21.43
CA ASN A 461 26.95 -23.63 -20.45
C ASN A 461 26.61 -24.09 -19.02
N THR A 462 27.08 -25.27 -18.62
CA THR A 462 26.91 -25.81 -17.26
C THR A 462 27.83 -25.12 -16.27
N THR A 463 27.33 -24.84 -15.06
CA THR A 463 28.19 -24.30 -13.99
C THR A 463 29.15 -25.37 -13.48
N ILE A 464 30.22 -24.96 -12.80
CA ILE A 464 31.17 -25.88 -12.16
C ILE A 464 30.44 -26.83 -11.19
N LYS A 465 29.44 -26.33 -10.46
CA LYS A 465 28.66 -27.12 -9.49
C LYS A 465 27.76 -28.15 -10.17
N GLU A 466 27.09 -27.79 -11.26
CA GLU A 466 26.26 -28.73 -12.03
C GLU A 466 27.12 -29.78 -12.74
N ARG A 467 28.25 -29.37 -13.32
CA ARG A 467 29.19 -30.30 -13.95
C ARG A 467 29.70 -31.33 -12.94
N ALA A 468 30.11 -30.87 -11.76
CA ALA A 468 30.53 -31.77 -10.68
C ALA A 468 29.39 -32.72 -10.24
N PHE A 469 28.13 -32.26 -10.22
CA PHE A 469 26.98 -33.12 -9.92
C PHE A 469 26.74 -34.17 -11.00
N ILE A 470 26.79 -33.77 -12.28
CA ILE A 470 26.64 -34.68 -13.43
C ILE A 470 27.75 -35.73 -13.41
N GLU A 471 29.01 -35.31 -13.27
CA GLU A 471 30.17 -36.21 -13.20
C GLU A 471 30.06 -37.22 -12.06
N ALA A 472 29.48 -36.83 -10.92
CA ALA A 472 29.36 -37.69 -9.74
C ALA A 472 28.15 -38.63 -9.79
N TYR A 473 26.98 -38.18 -10.28
CA TYR A 473 25.71 -38.87 -10.05
C TYR A 473 24.93 -39.22 -11.32
N HIS A 474 25.32 -38.74 -12.49
CA HIS A 474 24.54 -38.93 -13.71
C HIS A 474 24.33 -40.41 -14.04
N HIS A 475 25.39 -41.22 -13.96
CA HIS A 475 25.32 -42.64 -14.29
C HIS A 475 24.29 -43.37 -13.43
N ASP A 476 24.38 -43.20 -12.11
CA ASP A 476 23.51 -43.88 -11.14
C ASP A 476 22.05 -43.41 -11.27
N LEU A 477 21.83 -42.10 -11.43
CA LEU A 477 20.50 -41.52 -11.59
C LEU A 477 19.84 -41.96 -12.90
N SER A 478 20.55 -41.97 -14.02
CA SER A 478 20.01 -42.44 -15.30
C SER A 478 19.68 -43.94 -15.24
N GLN A 479 20.51 -44.77 -14.59
CA GLN A 479 20.21 -46.19 -14.40
C GLN A 479 18.98 -46.41 -13.51
N ALA A 480 18.85 -45.66 -12.41
CA ALA A 480 17.68 -45.70 -11.55
C ALA A 480 16.40 -45.30 -12.31
N TYR A 481 16.49 -44.29 -13.18
CA TYR A 481 15.38 -43.87 -14.02
C TYR A 481 14.93 -44.95 -15.01
N GLU A 482 15.88 -45.65 -15.64
CA GLU A 482 15.56 -46.77 -16.52
C GLU A 482 14.81 -47.87 -15.78
N CYS A 483 15.21 -48.19 -14.55
CA CYS A 483 14.48 -49.12 -13.67
C CYS A 483 13.06 -48.63 -13.38
N CYS A 484 12.89 -47.34 -13.05
CA CYS A 484 11.56 -46.72 -12.87
C CYS A 484 10.69 -46.81 -14.13
N MET A 485 11.27 -46.64 -15.33
CA MET A 485 10.54 -46.74 -16.59
C MET A 485 10.20 -48.19 -16.96
N LYS A 486 11.07 -49.16 -16.66
CA LYS A 486 10.77 -50.59 -16.78
C LYS A 486 9.64 -51.00 -15.85
N TYR A 487 9.65 -50.49 -14.62
CA TYR A 487 8.55 -50.66 -13.67
C TYR A 487 7.23 -50.12 -14.24
N LYS A 488 7.23 -48.88 -14.75
CA LYS A 488 6.04 -48.24 -15.37
C LYS A 488 5.44 -49.08 -16.51
N ARG A 489 6.26 -49.86 -17.23
CA ARG A 489 5.82 -50.75 -18.32
C ARG A 489 5.34 -52.13 -17.85
N THR A 490 5.94 -52.68 -16.80
CA THR A 490 5.75 -54.09 -16.39
C THR A 490 4.88 -54.27 -15.15
N GLY A 491 4.79 -53.26 -14.29
CA GLY A 491 4.10 -53.30 -13.00
C GLY A 491 4.74 -54.23 -11.96
N LYS A 492 5.98 -54.68 -12.18
CA LYS A 492 6.66 -55.64 -11.29
C LYS A 492 7.64 -54.94 -10.37
N ASP A 493 7.42 -55.02 -9.06
CA ASP A 493 8.28 -54.38 -8.04
C ASP A 493 9.75 -54.80 -8.12
N ALA A 494 10.04 -56.00 -8.62
CA ALA A 494 11.39 -56.49 -8.85
C ALA A 494 12.23 -55.62 -9.81
N GLU A 495 11.59 -54.87 -10.71
CA GLU A 495 12.29 -53.97 -11.65
C GLU A 495 12.83 -52.71 -10.95
N LEU A 496 12.25 -52.31 -9.80
CA LEU A 496 12.72 -51.15 -9.03
C LEU A 496 13.98 -51.45 -8.22
N THR A 497 14.23 -52.71 -7.85
CA THR A 497 15.40 -53.14 -7.05
C THR A 497 16.53 -53.72 -7.89
N GLN A 498 16.33 -53.88 -9.20
CA GLN A 498 17.26 -54.54 -10.12
C GLN A 498 18.64 -53.87 -10.19
N SER A 499 18.72 -52.55 -10.04
CA SER A 499 19.98 -51.81 -10.05
C SER A 499 20.75 -51.85 -8.72
N VAL A 500 20.06 -52.12 -7.60
CA VAL A 500 20.64 -52.03 -6.25
C VAL A 500 21.18 -53.38 -5.76
N SER A 501 20.52 -54.49 -6.13
CA SER A 501 21.02 -55.83 -5.81
C SER A 501 20.55 -56.86 -6.85
N PRO A 502 21.36 -57.12 -7.88
CA PRO A 502 21.05 -58.16 -8.87
C PRO A 502 20.95 -59.56 -8.23
N GLU A 503 21.74 -59.82 -7.19
CA GLU A 503 21.75 -61.08 -6.45
C GLU A 503 20.42 -61.35 -5.74
N LEU A 504 19.77 -60.33 -5.17
CA LEU A 504 18.44 -60.47 -4.54
C LEU A 504 17.33 -60.73 -5.57
N VAL A 505 17.50 -60.28 -6.82
CA VAL A 505 16.56 -60.52 -7.93
C VAL A 505 16.70 -61.94 -8.48
N GLU A 506 17.90 -62.52 -8.44
CA GLU A 506 18.17 -63.90 -8.88
C GLU A 506 17.81 -64.96 -7.83
N CYS A 507 17.72 -64.58 -6.55
CA CYS A 507 17.30 -65.46 -5.47
C CYS A 507 15.88 -66.01 -5.68
N ARG A 508 15.77 -67.32 -5.94
CA ARG A 508 14.49 -68.05 -6.00
C ARG A 508 14.55 -69.23 -5.04
N ASP A 509 13.40 -69.55 -4.42
CA ASP A 509 13.22 -70.74 -3.60
C ASP A 509 14.22 -70.88 -2.43
N LEU A 510 14.57 -69.75 -1.79
CA LEU A 510 15.44 -69.76 -0.61
C LEU A 510 14.77 -70.54 0.53
N GLU A 511 15.52 -71.45 1.16
CA GLU A 511 15.10 -72.19 2.37
C GLU A 511 14.98 -71.28 3.62
N LEU A 512 15.37 -70.01 3.50
CA LEU A 512 15.35 -69.03 4.58
C LEU A 512 13.90 -68.61 4.88
N ALA A 513 13.52 -68.60 6.16
CA ALA A 513 12.24 -68.05 6.60
C ALA A 513 12.19 -66.52 6.37
N VAL A 514 11.00 -66.00 6.04
CA VAL A 514 10.80 -64.55 5.91
C VAL A 514 11.21 -63.85 7.23
N PRO A 515 12.01 -62.78 7.18
CA PRO A 515 12.41 -62.05 8.38
C PRO A 515 11.18 -61.68 9.24
N GLY A 516 11.21 -62.06 10.52
CA GLY A 516 10.11 -61.84 11.47
C GLY A 516 8.98 -62.88 11.46
N THR A 517 9.01 -63.91 10.61
CA THR A 517 7.99 -64.99 10.60
C THR A 517 8.43 -66.29 11.26
N TYR A 518 9.67 -66.39 11.73
CA TYR A 518 10.19 -67.58 12.38
C TYR A 518 9.46 -67.85 13.71
N ARG A 519 8.87 -69.04 13.85
CA ARG A 519 8.33 -69.56 15.11
C ARG A 519 8.85 -70.97 15.33
N ALA A 520 9.50 -71.22 16.47
CA ALA A 520 10.05 -72.53 16.80
C ALA A 520 8.94 -73.61 16.85
N GLY A 521 9.09 -74.68 16.06
CA GLY A 521 8.26 -75.90 16.17
C GLY A 521 7.09 -76.07 15.17
N LYS A 522 6.97 -75.27 14.10
CA LYS A 522 6.03 -75.52 13.00
C LYS A 522 6.76 -75.65 11.66
N LEU A 523 6.39 -76.65 10.86
CA LEU A 523 6.87 -76.84 9.48
C LEU A 523 6.61 -75.57 8.65
N ASN A 524 7.68 -75.02 8.08
CA ASN A 524 7.68 -73.78 7.31
C ASN A 524 6.81 -73.93 6.05
N GLY A 525 5.95 -72.94 5.80
CA GLY A 525 5.41 -72.73 4.46
C GLY A 525 6.54 -72.22 3.56
N PHE A 526 6.82 -72.95 2.49
CA PHE A 526 7.80 -72.55 1.48
C PHE A 526 7.34 -71.28 0.76
N LEU A 527 8.29 -70.41 0.45
CA LEU A 527 8.08 -69.16 -0.28
C LEU A 527 7.69 -69.44 -1.74
N THR A 528 6.41 -69.65 -2.02
CA THR A 528 5.85 -69.35 -3.35
C THR A 528 5.38 -67.90 -3.35
N TRP A 529 6.23 -67.01 -3.87
CA TRP A 529 5.97 -65.61 -4.24
C TRP A 529 4.78 -64.92 -3.53
N MET A 530 5.06 -64.23 -2.42
CA MET A 530 4.26 -63.09 -1.99
C MET A 530 5.09 -61.83 -2.20
N SER A 531 4.50 -60.89 -2.94
CA SER A 531 4.67 -59.44 -2.80
C SER A 531 5.37 -59.08 -1.48
N TRP A 532 6.41 -58.25 -1.56
CA TRP A 532 7.04 -57.61 -0.41
C TRP A 532 5.99 -56.70 0.26
N ASP A 533 5.16 -57.30 1.12
CA ASP A 533 4.14 -56.60 1.88
C ASP A 533 4.86 -55.84 3.01
N LYS A 534 5.12 -54.55 2.76
CA LYS A 534 5.80 -53.60 3.66
C LYS A 534 5.01 -53.32 4.96
N SER A 535 3.85 -53.94 5.17
CA SER A 535 3.03 -53.73 6.37
C SER A 535 3.62 -54.26 7.69
N LYS A 536 4.83 -54.84 7.70
CA LYS A 536 5.47 -55.39 8.92
C LYS A 536 6.78 -54.72 9.37
N SER A 537 7.16 -53.59 8.79
CA SER A 537 8.19 -52.72 9.37
C SER A 537 7.57 -51.48 10.01
N ALA A 538 6.77 -51.69 11.04
CA ALA A 538 6.40 -50.66 12.00
C ALA A 538 6.89 -51.13 13.38
N ASN A 539 8.14 -50.77 13.68
CA ASN A 539 8.63 -50.37 14.99
C ASN A 539 9.98 -49.69 14.86
#